data_AF-A0A932XUT5-F1
#
_entry.id   AF-A0A932XUT5-F1
#
_cell.length_a   1.000
_cell.length_b   1.000
_cell.length_c   1.000
_cell.angle_alpha   90.00
_cell.angle_beta   90.00
_cell.angle_gamma   90.00
#
_symmetry.space_group_name_H-M   'P 1'
#
loop_
_entity.id
_entity.type
_entity.pdbx_description
1 polymer ?
#
loop_
_entity_poly.entity_id
_entity_poly.type
_entity_poly.pdbx_seq_one_letter_code
_entity_poly.pdbx_strand_id
1 'polypeptide(L)' 'SGKPIVAAGVPELKEYSAYISYAENADEFIAGIERALAEGEKRRESRQALAREHSWEKRAEQLRRLLEETVQRRRGKGRL' A
#
# COMPACT_ATOMS: atom_id res chain seq x y z
N SER A 1 -10.96 -7.16 -4.62
CA SER A 1 -12.18 -6.32 -4.66
C SER A 1 -11.85 -4.93 -4.13
N GLY A 2 -12.46 -3.86 -4.64
CA GLY A 2 -12.15 -2.48 -4.24
C GLY A 2 -13.01 -1.96 -3.09
N LYS A 3 -13.27 -2.80 -2.08
CA LYS A 3 -14.16 -2.44 -0.96
C LYS A 3 -13.57 -1.30 -0.14
N PRO A 4 -14.39 -0.48 0.54
CA PRO A 4 -13.91 0.41 1.59
C PRO A 4 -13.10 -0.36 2.65
N ILE A 5 -12.07 0.29 3.21
CA ILE A 5 -11.16 -0.30 4.19
C ILE A 5 -11.08 0.63 5.39
N VAL A 6 -11.24 0.05 6.58
CA VAL A 6 -10.94 0.71 7.86
C VAL A 6 -9.77 -0.04 8.47
N ALA A 7 -8.70 0.67 8.84
CA ALA A 7 -7.49 0.07 9.38
C ALA A 7 -7.05 0.80 10.65
N ALA A 8 -6.35 0.07 11.52
CA ALA A 8 -5.74 0.59 12.75
C ALA A 8 -4.49 -0.22 13.10
N GLY A 9 -3.58 0.34 13.90
CA GLY A 9 -2.46 -0.39 14.49
C GLY A 9 -1.28 -0.72 13.57
N VAL A 10 -1.30 -0.25 12.32
CA VAL A 10 -0.19 -0.42 11.36
C VAL A 10 0.24 0.97 10.85
N PRO A 11 1.27 1.61 11.42
CA PRO A 11 1.65 2.99 11.10
C PRO A 11 1.91 3.25 9.61
N GLU A 12 2.45 2.27 8.90
CA GLU A 12 2.72 2.33 7.46
C GLU A 12 1.45 2.59 6.66
N LEU A 13 0.28 2.14 7.14
CA LEU A 13 -0.98 2.36 6.44
C LEU A 13 -1.44 3.83 6.43
N LYS A 14 -0.84 4.70 7.25
CA LYS A 14 -1.13 6.14 7.26
C LYS A 14 -0.84 6.79 5.90
N GLU A 15 0.14 6.28 5.15
CA GLU A 15 0.46 6.81 3.81
C GLU A 15 -0.71 6.65 2.81
N TYR A 16 -1.60 5.69 3.07
CA TYR A 16 -2.76 5.40 2.24
C TYR A 16 -4.05 6.08 2.70
N SER A 17 -3.98 7.07 3.60
CA SER A 17 -5.17 7.76 4.16
C SER A 17 -6.08 8.40 3.11
N ALA A 18 -5.60 8.66 1.90
CA ALA A 18 -6.44 9.10 0.77
C ALA A 18 -7.37 7.99 0.23
N TYR A 19 -7.07 6.72 0.51
CA TYR A 19 -7.75 5.54 -0.02
C TYR A 19 -8.44 4.70 1.06
N ILE A 20 -8.01 4.82 2.32
CA ILE A 20 -8.54 4.07 3.47
C ILE A 20 -8.93 5.00 4.62
N SER A 21 -9.79 4.54 5.53
CA SER A 21 -9.98 5.20 6.83
C SER A 21 -8.96 4.64 7.82
N TYR A 22 -8.04 5.46 8.29
CA TYR A 22 -7.11 5.09 9.36
C TYR A 22 -7.67 5.56 10.71
N ALA A 23 -7.73 4.67 11.69
CA ALA A 23 -8.23 4.96 13.03
C ALA A 23 -7.11 4.79 14.07
N GLU A 24 -6.99 5.73 14.99
CA GLU A 24 -6.04 5.71 16.10
C GLU A 24 -6.64 5.17 17.40
N ASN A 25 -7.97 5.08 17.47
CA ASN A 25 -8.71 4.58 18.63
C ASN A 25 -10.02 3.87 18.22
N ALA A 26 -10.73 3.32 19.21
CA ALA A 26 -11.96 2.56 19.00
C ALA A 26 -13.09 3.40 18.38
N ASP A 27 -13.28 4.63 18.87
CA ASP A 27 -14.36 5.50 18.40
C ASP A 27 -14.16 5.89 16.93
N GLU A 28 -12.93 6.21 16.53
CA GLU A 28 -12.56 6.48 15.15
C GLU A 28 -12.75 5.27 14.24
N PHE A 29 -12.49 4.06 14.75
CA PHE A 29 -12.68 2.82 14.01
C PHE A 29 -14.17 2.57 13.74
N ILE A 30 -15.02 2.74 14.75
CA ILE A 30 -16.49 2.65 14.63
C ILE A 30 -16.99 3.67 13.63
N ALA A 31 -16.62 4.95 13.78
CA ALA A 31 -17.01 5.99 12.84
C ALA A 31 -16.51 5.72 11.41
N GLY A 32 -15.34 5.09 11.27
CA GLY A 32 -14.80 4.63 9.99
C GLY A 32 -15.68 3.58 9.32
N ILE A 33 -16.21 2.64 10.08
CA ILE A 33 -17.13 1.61 9.58
C ILE A 33 -18.43 2.24 9.10
N GLU A 34 -19.02 3.15 9.89
CA GLU A 34 -20.26 3.84 9.52
C GLU A 34 -20.09 4.62 8.21
N ARG A 35 -18.98 5.36 8.07
CA ARG A 35 -18.62 6.04 6.81
C ARG A 35 -18.47 5.06 5.66
N ALA A 36 -17.77 3.95 5.86
CA ALA A 36 -17.55 2.93 4.85
C ALA A 36 -18.88 2.33 4.33
N LEU A 37 -19.83 2.07 5.23
CA LEU A 37 -21.15 1.56 4.89
C LEU A 37 -21.99 2.61 4.12
N ALA A 38 -21.93 3.88 4.53
CA ALA A 38 -22.63 4.97 3.86
C ALA A 38 -22.03 5.33 2.47
N GLU A 39 -20.71 5.21 2.30
CA GLU A 39 -20.04 5.47 1.03
C GLU A 39 -20.28 4.38 -0.03
N GLY A 40 -20.45 3.12 0.38
CA GLY A 40 -20.63 1.99 -0.52
C GLY A 40 -19.47 1.81 -1.49
N GLU A 41 -19.75 1.72 -2.79
CA GLU A 41 -18.74 1.48 -3.83
C GLU A 41 -18.04 2.76 -4.34
N LYS A 42 -18.27 3.92 -3.71
CA LYS A 42 -17.53 5.14 -4.03
C LYS A 42 -16.03 4.91 -3.89
N ARG A 43 -15.25 5.44 -4.85
CA ARG A 43 -13.77 5.30 -4.94
C ARG A 43 -13.25 3.85 -5.11
N ARG A 44 -14.11 2.89 -5.46
CA ARG A 44 -13.72 1.49 -5.71
C ARG A 44 -12.61 1.37 -6.76
N GLU A 45 -12.75 2.08 -7.86
CA GLU A 45 -11.77 2.05 -8.97
C GLU A 45 -10.42 2.61 -8.53
N SER A 46 -10.41 3.72 -7.79
CA SER A 46 -9.19 4.31 -7.23
C SER A 46 -8.45 3.35 -6.30
N ARG A 47 -9.18 2.64 -5.42
CA ARG A 47 -8.59 1.59 -4.56
C ARG A 47 -8.06 0.41 -5.37
N GLN A 48 -8.75 0.01 -6.42
CA GLN A 48 -8.29 -1.07 -7.32
C GLN A 48 -7.05 -0.69 -8.10
N ALA A 49 -6.96 0.56 -8.58
CA ALA A 49 -5.78 1.07 -9.27
C ALA A 49 -4.56 1.02 -8.35
N LEU A 50 -4.68 1.55 -7.13
CA LEU A 50 -3.61 1.48 -6.12
C LEU A 50 -3.18 0.03 -5.84
N ALA A 51 -4.13 -0.88 -5.63
CA ALA A 51 -3.81 -2.29 -5.36
C ALA A 51 -3.04 -2.95 -6.52
N ARG A 52 -3.32 -2.58 -7.78
CA ARG A 52 -2.57 -3.07 -8.95
C ARG A 52 -1.14 -2.53 -9.02
N GLU A 53 -0.82 -1.45 -8.33
CA GLU A 53 0.55 -0.94 -8.22
C GLU A 53 1.39 -1.73 -7.23
N HIS A 54 0.75 -2.37 -6.25
CA HIS A 54 1.42 -3.15 -5.21
C HIS A 54 1.34 -4.67 -5.43
N SER A 55 1.28 -5.14 -6.69
CA SER A 55 1.22 -6.57 -7.00
C SER A 55 2.54 -7.30 -6.70
N TRP A 56 2.47 -8.62 -6.50
CA TRP A 56 3.64 -9.46 -6.26
C TRP A 56 4.61 -9.46 -7.45
N GLU A 57 4.09 -9.42 -8.67
CA GLU A 57 4.88 -9.36 -9.90
C GLU A 57 5.69 -8.06 -9.96
N LYS A 58 5.06 -6.91 -9.66
CA LYS A 58 5.76 -5.62 -9.60
C LYS A 58 6.84 -5.60 -8.52
N ARG A 59 6.55 -6.17 -7.34
CA ARG A 59 7.54 -6.29 -6.25
C ARG A 59 8.71 -7.18 -6.64
N ALA A 60 8.46 -8.32 -7.30
CA ALA A 60 9.52 -9.23 -7.76
C ALA A 60 10.44 -8.54 -8.79
N GLU A 61 9.86 -7.82 -9.74
CA GLU A 61 10.60 -7.07 -10.74
C GLU A 61 11.46 -5.95 -10.11
N GLN A 62 10.91 -5.23 -9.14
CA GLN A 62 11.67 -4.22 -8.38
C GLN A 62 12.85 -4.84 -7.62
N LEU A 63 12.65 -5.97 -6.95
CA LEU A 63 13.71 -6.69 -6.23
C LEU A 63 14.79 -7.19 -7.19
N ARG A 64 14.40 -7.75 -8.34
CA ARG A 64 15.34 -8.18 -9.40
C ARG A 64 16.25 -7.04 -9.84
N ARG A 65 15.66 -5.88 -10.14
CA ARG A 65 16.41 -4.69 -10.54
C ARG A 65 17.40 -4.23 -9.46
N LEU A 66 16.96 -4.15 -8.21
CA LEU A 66 17.82 -3.75 -7.09
C LEU A 66 18.98 -4.74 -6.87
N LEU A 67 18.73 -6.03 -7.06
CA LEU A 67 19.75 -7.06 -6.98
C LEU A 67 20.80 -6.90 -8.08
N GLU A 68 20.37 -6.71 -9.32
CA GLU A 68 21.26 -6.49 -10.47
C GLU A 68 22.14 -5.25 -10.27
N GLU A 69 21.55 -4.11 -9.91
CA GLU A 69 22.27 -2.87 -9.63
C GLU A 69 23.30 -3.06 -8.51
N THR A 70 22.94 -3.79 -7.45
CA THR A 70 23.83 -4.06 -6.32
C THR A 70 25.00 -4.97 -6.72
N VAL A 71 24.75 -6.00 -7.54
CA VAL A 71 25.79 -6.90 -8.05
C VAL A 71 26.77 -6.14 -8.95
N GLN A 72 26.28 -5.29 -9.85
CA GLN A 72 27.15 -4.47 -10.72
C GLN A 72 28.01 -3.49 -9.92
N ARG A 73 27.44 -2.82 -8.92
CA ARG A 73 28.18 -1.90 -8.03
C ARG A 73 29.32 -2.61 -7.30
N ARG A 74 29.10 -3.85 -6.83
CA ARG A 74 30.14 -4.64 -6.14
C ARG A 74 31.24 -5.09 -7.10
N ARG A 75 30.90 -5.52 -8.32
CA ARG A 75 31.88 -5.90 -9.35
C ARG A 75 32.77 -4.74 -9.81
N GLY A 76 32.21 -3.54 -9.91
CA GLY A 76 32.97 -2.33 -10.27
C GLY A 76 33.94 -1.86 -9.16
N LYS A 77 33.60 -2.07 -7.89
CA LYS A 77 34.46 -1.69 -6.75
C LYS A 77 35.61 -2.67 -6.46
N GLY A 78 35.50 -3.93 -6.87
CA GLY A 78 36.54 -4.96 -6.65
C GLY A 78 37.61 -5.07 -7.74
N ARG A 79 37.66 -4.12 -8.68
CA ARG A 79 38.56 -4.13 -9.84
C ARG A 79 39.58 -2.99 -9.83
N LEU A 80 39.79 -2.38 -8.66
CA LEU A 80 40.81 -1.37 -8.35
C LEU A 80 41.83 -1.95 -7.37
#